data_AF-A0A7Y4D4R1-F1
#
_entry.id   AF-A0A7Y4D4R1-F1
#
_cell.length_a   1.000
_cell.length_b   1.000
_cell.length_c   1.000
_cell.angle_alpha   90.00
_cell.angle_beta   90.00
_cell.angle_gamma   90.00
#
_symmetry.space_group_name_H-M   'P 1'
#
loop_
_entity.id
_entity.type
_entity.pdbx_description
1 polymer ?
#
loop_
_entity_poly.entity_id
_entity_poly.type
_entity_poly.pdbx_seq_one_letter_code
_entity_poly.pdbx_strand_id
1 'polypeptide(L)'
;MKKYLLPILGVLAVVAIVSTGSQSNDNLDKLPKKFVNSELEYKSGMSDIFSILKAYVTVERNEPVPRSALPLKSMTAEQLIEEQDDVAYRLGHSSVMMKLDGKLVMTDPVFSDRASPVQWMGPKRFHPTPISLQELPDIDVVVISHDHYDHLDKGAVKVLADKVGTFLVPLRVGALLEKWGVDKAKIIELNWWESATVADIEFTLTPTQHFSGRGLLDRDQTLWGSWVINASDKKVFFSGDSGYFNGFKEIGERFGPFDLTMVETGAYNSLWADIHMFPEQSVQAHIDLKGKVMMPIHNSTFDLSMHDWQDPMEQALTISKERDVQMVSPVMGERLVIAEPVPVQAWWKLASN
;
A
#
# COMPACT_ATOMS: atom_id res chain seq x y z
N MET A 1 -37.62 -40.31 32.27
CA MET A 1 -38.02 -40.52 30.85
C MET A 1 -37.13 -39.66 29.97
N LYS A 2 -36.45 -40.30 29.01
CA LYS A 2 -35.78 -39.79 27.78
C LYS A 2 -34.94 -38.50 27.93
N LYS A 3 -33.62 -38.56 28.11
CA LYS A 3 -32.55 -38.71 27.08
C LYS A 3 -32.79 -37.87 25.81
N TYR A 4 -32.03 -36.79 25.66
CA TYR A 4 -31.42 -36.37 24.39
C TYR A 4 -29.96 -35.97 24.63
N LEU A 5 -29.09 -36.52 23.80
CA LEU A 5 -27.62 -36.44 23.77
C LEU A 5 -27.20 -35.44 22.66
N LEU A 6 -26.18 -34.62 22.97
CA LEU A 6 -25.06 -34.13 22.10
C LEU A 6 -25.36 -33.26 20.82
N PRO A 7 -24.36 -32.55 20.24
CA PRO A 7 -23.33 -31.67 20.85
C PRO A 7 -22.89 -30.45 19.97
N ILE A 8 -22.01 -29.58 20.53
CA ILE A 8 -20.90 -28.82 19.90
C ILE A 8 -21.18 -27.90 18.70
N LEU A 9 -20.95 -26.59 18.88
CA LEU A 9 -19.93 -25.85 18.11
C LEU A 9 -19.57 -24.56 18.87
N GLY A 10 -18.44 -24.63 19.58
CA GLY A 10 -17.84 -23.48 20.26
C GLY A 10 -17.17 -22.56 19.24
N VAL A 11 -17.37 -21.26 19.43
CA VAL A 11 -16.65 -20.20 18.74
C VAL A 11 -15.18 -20.28 19.16
N LEU A 12 -14.30 -20.60 18.22
CA LEU A 12 -12.85 -20.50 18.38
C LEU A 12 -12.48 -19.01 18.38
N ALA A 13 -12.29 -18.45 19.57
CA ALA A 13 -11.45 -17.27 19.75
C ALA A 13 -9.99 -17.74 19.72
N VAL A 14 -9.28 -17.46 18.63
CA VAL A 14 -7.82 -17.54 18.60
C VAL A 14 -7.30 -16.17 19.00
N VAL A 15 -7.01 -16.01 20.28
CA VAL A 15 -6.14 -14.93 20.77
C VAL A 15 -4.75 -15.52 20.83
N ALA A 16 -3.90 -15.19 19.86
CA ALA A 16 -2.48 -15.47 19.93
C ALA A 16 -1.79 -14.27 20.59
N ILE A 17 -1.61 -14.32 21.91
CA ILE A 17 -0.65 -13.46 22.60
C ILE A 17 0.74 -13.96 22.21
N VAL A 18 1.43 -13.23 21.34
CA VAL A 18 2.86 -13.45 21.13
C VAL A 18 3.61 -12.69 22.22
N SER A 19 3.97 -13.40 23.29
CA SER A 19 4.99 -12.97 24.23
C SER A 19 6.31 -12.77 23.49
N THR A 20 7.01 -11.68 23.77
CA THR A 20 8.35 -11.35 23.26
C THR A 20 9.35 -12.47 23.55
N GLY A 21 9.48 -13.38 22.58
CA GLY A 21 10.54 -14.36 22.49
C GLY A 21 11.10 -14.26 21.09
N SER A 22 12.41 -14.03 20.98
CA SER A 22 13.11 -14.09 19.71
C SER A 22 12.86 -15.46 19.08
N GLN A 23 11.99 -15.56 18.08
CA GLN A 23 11.95 -16.74 17.24
C GLN A 23 13.21 -16.73 16.37
N SER A 24 14.05 -17.74 16.57
CA SER A 24 15.17 -18.03 15.70
C SER A 24 14.67 -18.35 14.28
N ASN A 25 15.37 -17.84 13.27
CA ASN A 25 15.15 -18.01 11.83
C ASN A 25 15.29 -19.47 11.30
N ASP A 26 14.91 -20.49 12.07
CA ASP A 26 15.14 -21.91 11.73
C ASP A 26 14.18 -22.49 10.66
N ASN A 27 13.42 -21.65 9.93
CA ASN A 27 12.48 -22.10 8.90
C ASN A 27 12.66 -21.46 7.52
N LEU A 28 13.66 -20.59 7.30
CA LEU A 28 13.89 -19.98 5.98
C LEU A 28 14.17 -21.02 4.89
N ASP A 29 14.78 -22.16 5.23
CA ASP A 29 15.07 -23.27 4.32
C ASP A 29 13.82 -24.05 3.87
N LYS A 30 12.66 -23.86 4.53
CA LYS A 30 11.38 -24.49 4.13
C LYS A 30 10.50 -23.59 3.27
N LEU A 31 10.85 -22.31 3.12
CA LEU A 31 10.08 -21.39 2.28
C LEU A 31 10.30 -21.70 0.79
N PRO A 32 9.28 -21.56 -0.06
CA PRO A 32 9.41 -21.85 -1.48
C PRO A 32 10.43 -20.91 -2.13
N LYS A 33 11.15 -21.35 -3.16
CA LYS A 33 12.13 -20.49 -3.86
C LYS A 33 11.50 -19.25 -4.49
N LYS A 34 10.24 -19.38 -4.90
CA LYS A 34 9.41 -18.29 -5.42
C LYS A 34 8.04 -18.32 -4.74
N PHE A 35 7.49 -17.16 -4.48
CA PHE A 35 6.11 -17.01 -4.05
C PHE A 35 5.17 -17.01 -5.26
N VAL A 36 3.89 -17.28 -5.01
CA VAL A 36 2.83 -17.29 -6.02
C VAL A 36 1.58 -16.68 -5.41
N ASN A 37 0.74 -16.07 -6.24
CA ASN A 37 -0.55 -15.53 -5.79
C ASN A 37 -1.44 -16.62 -5.18
N SER A 38 -2.31 -16.22 -4.25
CA SER A 38 -3.22 -17.14 -3.55
C SER A 38 -4.31 -17.74 -4.44
N GLU A 39 -4.67 -17.04 -5.54
CA GLU A 39 -5.75 -17.45 -6.44
C GLU A 39 -5.29 -17.54 -7.90
N LEU A 40 -4.95 -16.41 -8.52
CA LEU A 40 -4.67 -16.37 -9.97
C LEU A 40 -3.16 -16.39 -10.22
N GLU A 41 -2.68 -17.43 -10.89
CA GLU A 41 -1.29 -17.46 -11.37
C GLU A 41 -1.08 -16.41 -12.47
N TYR A 42 -0.37 -15.33 -12.15
CA TYR A 42 0.07 -14.36 -13.16
C TYR A 42 1.32 -14.90 -13.86
N LYS A 43 1.22 -15.10 -15.19
CA LYS A 43 2.33 -15.52 -16.04
C LYS A 43 2.55 -14.47 -17.13
N SER A 44 3.58 -13.65 -16.95
CA SER A 44 4.09 -12.78 -18.00
C SER A 44 5.14 -13.53 -18.82
N GLY A 45 4.97 -13.56 -20.15
CA GLY A 45 5.88 -14.16 -21.12
C GLY A 45 6.58 -13.13 -22.02
N MET A 46 7.55 -13.58 -22.82
CA MET A 46 8.30 -12.70 -23.74
C MET A 46 7.42 -12.02 -24.81
N SER A 47 6.31 -12.67 -25.22
CA SER A 47 5.31 -12.08 -26.13
C SER A 47 4.63 -10.84 -25.55
N ASP A 48 4.48 -10.81 -24.22
CA ASP A 48 3.80 -9.74 -23.51
C ASP A 48 4.71 -8.52 -23.42
N ILE A 49 6.03 -8.73 -23.25
CA ILE A 49 7.03 -7.65 -23.28
C ILE A 49 7.02 -6.89 -24.61
N PHE A 50 6.99 -7.60 -25.75
CA PHE A 50 6.93 -6.95 -27.06
C PHE A 50 5.61 -6.21 -27.26
N SER A 51 4.50 -6.81 -26.83
CA SER A 51 3.17 -6.17 -26.89
C SER A 51 3.11 -4.91 -26.04
N ILE A 52 3.66 -4.93 -24.82
CA ILE A 52 3.76 -3.78 -23.92
C ILE A 52 4.63 -2.69 -24.54
N LEU A 53 5.83 -3.03 -25.05
CA LEU A 53 6.74 -2.05 -25.64
C LEU A 53 6.13 -1.39 -26.89
N LYS A 54 5.48 -2.19 -27.75
CA LYS A 54 4.74 -1.68 -28.90
C LYS A 54 3.62 -0.74 -28.45
N ALA A 55 2.81 -1.17 -27.49
CA ALA A 55 1.69 -0.37 -26.98
C ALA A 55 2.17 0.96 -26.38
N TYR A 56 3.28 0.98 -25.63
CA TYR A 56 3.86 2.22 -25.08
C TYR A 56 4.27 3.21 -26.17
N VAL A 57 4.74 2.72 -27.32
CA VAL A 57 5.15 3.58 -28.44
C VAL A 57 3.95 4.02 -29.28
N THR A 58 2.89 3.22 -29.36
CA THR A 58 1.74 3.48 -30.23
C THR A 58 0.55 4.14 -29.54
N VAL A 59 0.50 4.12 -28.21
CA VAL A 59 -0.63 4.69 -27.47
C VAL A 59 -0.60 6.21 -27.55
N GLU A 60 -1.69 6.80 -28.02
CA GLU A 60 -1.90 8.24 -27.95
C GLU A 60 -2.35 8.62 -26.54
N ARG A 61 -1.59 9.50 -25.88
CA ARG A 61 -1.88 10.05 -24.54
C ARG A 61 -1.89 11.56 -24.64
N ASN A 62 -2.94 12.20 -24.13
CA ASN A 62 -3.09 13.66 -24.25
C ASN A 62 -2.31 14.39 -23.15
N GLU A 63 -2.22 13.77 -21.97
CA GLU A 63 -1.61 14.33 -20.77
C GLU A 63 -1.03 13.20 -19.89
N PRO A 64 0.09 12.57 -20.30
CA PRO A 64 0.73 11.52 -19.49
C PRO A 64 1.43 12.06 -18.24
N VAL A 65 1.68 13.38 -18.20
CA VAL A 65 2.26 14.09 -17.06
C VAL A 65 1.54 15.44 -16.89
N PRO A 66 1.41 15.97 -15.67
CA PRO A 66 0.76 17.26 -15.44
C PRO A 66 1.39 18.41 -16.22
N ARG A 67 0.57 19.29 -16.79
CA ARG A 67 1.03 20.50 -17.49
C ARG A 67 1.48 21.61 -16.55
N SER A 68 1.03 21.57 -15.30
CA SER A 68 1.37 22.53 -14.26
C SER A 68 1.64 21.84 -12.93
N ALA A 69 2.20 22.57 -11.98
CA ALA A 69 2.51 22.03 -10.67
C ALA A 69 1.22 21.60 -9.95
N LEU A 70 1.21 20.36 -9.44
CA LEU A 70 0.10 19.87 -8.64
C LEU A 70 0.01 20.63 -7.31
N PRO A 71 -1.20 20.89 -6.79
CA PRO A 71 -1.37 21.47 -5.47
C PRO A 71 -0.75 20.54 -4.41
N LEU A 72 0.00 21.14 -3.50
CA LEU A 72 0.73 20.44 -2.45
C LEU A 72 0.73 21.32 -1.19
N LYS A 73 0.50 20.68 -0.04
CA LYS A 73 0.55 21.32 1.26
C LYS A 73 1.80 20.85 2.00
N SER A 74 2.76 21.75 2.18
CA SER A 74 3.97 21.44 2.94
C SER A 74 3.65 21.09 4.38
N MET A 75 4.43 20.16 4.94
CA MET A 75 4.28 19.65 6.30
C MET A 75 5.56 19.89 7.10
N THR A 76 5.44 19.97 8.43
CA THR A 76 6.58 20.03 9.35
C THR A 76 6.59 18.85 10.32
N ALA A 77 7.74 18.60 10.96
CA ALA A 77 7.87 17.56 11.97
C ALA A 77 6.93 17.82 13.16
N GLU A 78 6.84 19.07 13.60
CA GLU A 78 6.03 19.51 14.73
C GLU A 78 4.55 19.19 14.50
N GLN A 79 4.04 19.43 13.27
CA GLN A 79 2.66 19.09 12.92
C GLN A 79 2.36 17.59 13.10
N LEU A 80 3.30 16.71 12.75
CA LEU A 80 3.15 15.26 12.92
C LEU A 80 3.26 14.82 14.38
N ILE A 81 4.14 15.47 15.15
CA ILE A 81 4.37 15.17 16.57
C ILE A 81 3.17 15.62 17.41
N GLU A 82 2.68 16.83 17.18
CA GLU A 82 1.61 17.48 17.95
C GLU A 82 0.21 16.98 17.57
N GLU A 83 0.05 16.25 16.48
CA GLU A 83 -1.22 15.65 16.07
C GLU A 83 -1.80 14.75 17.17
N GLN A 84 -3.07 14.95 17.48
CA GLN A 84 -3.78 14.23 18.55
C GLN A 84 -4.89 13.33 18.01
N ASP A 85 -5.38 13.58 16.80
CA ASP A 85 -6.44 12.79 16.18
C ASP A 85 -5.84 11.65 15.34
N ASP A 86 -6.68 10.64 15.06
CA ASP A 86 -6.34 9.61 14.08
C ASP A 86 -6.49 10.18 12.66
N VAL A 87 -5.36 10.41 11.98
CA VAL A 87 -5.32 11.09 10.69
C VAL A 87 -4.43 10.37 9.69
N ALA A 88 -4.64 10.66 8.41
CA ALA A 88 -3.76 10.28 7.30
C ALA A 88 -3.31 11.51 6.51
N TYR A 89 -2.07 11.48 6.04
CA TYR A 89 -1.46 12.46 5.14
C TYR A 89 -0.84 11.72 3.96
N ARG A 90 -1.33 12.00 2.76
CA ARG A 90 -0.77 11.42 1.55
C ARG A 90 0.52 12.15 1.16
N LEU A 91 1.66 11.46 1.15
CA LEU A 91 2.96 12.04 0.80
C LEU A 91 3.26 11.94 -0.71
N GLY A 92 2.55 11.06 -1.40
CA GLY A 92 2.67 10.80 -2.83
C GLY A 92 2.54 9.30 -3.10
N HIS A 93 2.06 8.94 -4.28
CA HIS A 93 1.93 7.56 -4.74
C HIS A 93 1.16 6.70 -3.73
N SER A 94 1.82 5.71 -3.12
CA SER A 94 1.33 4.84 -2.05
C SER A 94 1.97 5.13 -0.69
N SER A 95 2.77 6.21 -0.59
CA SER A 95 3.33 6.70 0.66
C SER A 95 2.31 7.53 1.44
N VAL A 96 1.85 7.00 2.58
CA VAL A 96 0.91 7.67 3.48
C VAL A 96 1.51 7.67 4.89
N MET A 97 1.59 8.85 5.50
CA MET A 97 1.89 9.01 6.91
C MET A 97 0.57 9.05 7.69
N MET A 98 0.46 8.28 8.77
CA MET A 98 -0.71 8.24 9.63
C MET A 98 -0.31 8.51 11.07
N LYS A 99 -1.19 9.20 11.80
CA LYS A 99 -1.21 9.19 13.26
C LYS A 99 -2.33 8.24 13.67
N LEU A 100 -2.03 7.19 14.42
CA LEU A 100 -2.99 6.19 14.91
C LEU A 100 -2.66 5.89 16.36
N ASP A 101 -3.61 6.01 17.28
CA ASP A 101 -3.36 5.82 18.73
C ASP A 101 -2.15 6.63 19.24
N GLY A 102 -1.95 7.83 18.69
CA GLY A 102 -0.80 8.69 18.98
C GLY A 102 0.55 8.25 18.36
N LYS A 103 0.59 7.14 17.63
CA LYS A 103 1.77 6.58 16.95
C LYS A 103 1.87 7.02 15.50
N LEU A 104 3.09 7.24 15.02
CA LEU A 104 3.35 7.52 13.62
C LEU A 104 3.59 6.22 12.84
N VAL A 105 2.70 5.96 11.87
CA VAL A 105 2.74 4.78 11.00
C VAL A 105 2.85 5.24 9.55
N MET A 106 3.79 4.69 8.79
CA MET A 106 3.99 5.06 7.39
C MET A 106 3.95 3.84 6.46
N THR A 107 3.27 3.97 5.33
CA THR A 107 3.21 2.96 4.27
C THR A 107 4.23 3.28 3.18
N ASP A 108 4.89 2.26 2.63
CA ASP A 108 5.69 2.29 1.38
C ASP A 108 6.42 3.63 1.11
N PRO A 109 7.40 4.01 1.95
CA PRO A 109 7.99 5.34 1.89
C PRO A 109 8.91 5.51 0.68
N VAL A 110 8.46 6.29 -0.29
CA VAL A 110 9.24 6.66 -1.48
C VAL A 110 9.44 8.16 -1.54
N PHE A 111 10.70 8.57 -1.40
CA PHE A 111 11.12 9.98 -1.35
C PHE A 111 12.02 10.35 -2.52
N SER A 112 12.58 9.37 -3.23
CA SER A 112 13.40 9.56 -4.42
C SER A 112 12.65 10.24 -5.57
N ASP A 113 13.38 10.99 -6.39
CA ASP A 113 12.83 11.67 -7.57
C ASP A 113 12.35 10.69 -8.64
N ARG A 114 12.94 9.48 -8.67
CA ARG A 114 12.57 8.43 -9.62
C ARG A 114 12.34 7.08 -8.95
N ALA A 115 11.25 6.43 -9.34
CA ALA A 115 10.96 5.03 -9.08
C ALA A 115 11.80 4.13 -10.00
N SER A 116 13.09 3.98 -9.68
CA SER A 116 14.06 3.32 -10.56
C SER A 116 15.29 2.82 -9.80
N PRO A 117 16.00 1.78 -10.30
CA PRO A 117 17.32 1.42 -9.81
C PRO A 117 18.34 2.57 -9.87
N VAL A 118 18.11 3.56 -10.75
CA VAL A 118 19.02 4.68 -11.00
C VAL A 118 18.26 6.00 -11.07
N GLN A 119 18.85 7.09 -10.57
CA GLN A 119 18.15 8.40 -10.54
C GLN A 119 18.23 9.21 -11.87
N TRP A 120 18.96 8.71 -12.87
CA TRP A 120 19.08 9.35 -14.18
C TRP A 120 18.10 8.80 -15.25
N MET A 121 17.38 7.71 -14.96
CA MET A 121 16.44 7.05 -15.88
C MET A 121 15.27 6.43 -15.12
N GLY A 122 14.13 6.24 -15.79
CA GLY A 122 12.90 5.68 -15.21
C GLY A 122 11.86 6.75 -14.84
N PRO A 123 10.68 6.36 -14.34
CA PRO A 123 9.59 7.28 -14.03
C PRO A 123 10.02 8.38 -13.05
N LYS A 124 9.82 9.65 -13.42
CA LYS A 124 10.09 10.81 -12.55
C LYS A 124 8.81 11.24 -11.87
N ARG A 125 8.89 11.59 -10.58
CA ARG A 125 7.75 12.12 -9.85
C ARG A 125 7.27 13.48 -10.38
N PHE A 126 5.97 13.73 -10.29
CA PHE A 126 5.33 14.97 -10.76
C PHE A 126 5.42 16.14 -9.78
N HIS A 127 5.57 15.84 -8.49
CA HIS A 127 5.58 16.82 -7.40
C HIS A 127 6.64 16.41 -6.37
N PRO A 128 7.23 17.33 -5.58
CA PRO A 128 8.09 16.97 -4.44
C PRO A 128 7.28 16.31 -3.32
N THR A 129 7.93 15.74 -2.30
CA THR A 129 7.20 15.26 -1.11
C THR A 129 6.77 16.46 -0.27
N PRO A 130 5.64 16.36 0.46
CA PRO A 130 5.18 17.41 1.38
C PRO A 130 6.17 17.78 2.49
N ILE A 131 7.03 16.85 2.87
CA ILE A 131 8.10 16.99 3.86
C ILE A 131 9.35 16.28 3.33
N SER A 132 10.54 16.79 3.67
CA SER A 132 11.78 16.09 3.30
C SER A 132 12.01 14.88 4.20
N LEU A 133 12.73 13.88 3.68
CA LEU A 133 13.10 12.67 4.42
C LEU A 133 13.93 12.98 5.68
N GLN A 134 14.73 14.07 5.66
CA GLN A 134 15.55 14.50 6.79
C GLN A 134 14.72 15.14 7.91
N GLU A 135 13.68 15.89 7.53
CA GLU A 135 12.78 16.60 8.45
C GLU A 135 11.74 15.69 9.08
N LEU A 136 11.55 14.46 8.59
CA LEU A 136 10.64 13.51 9.25
C LEU A 136 11.02 13.32 10.73
N PRO A 137 10.05 13.31 11.64
CA PRO A 137 10.29 12.93 13.04
C PRO A 137 10.62 11.44 13.14
N ASP A 138 10.87 10.96 14.36
CA ASP A 138 10.92 9.52 14.62
C ASP A 138 9.56 8.89 14.30
N ILE A 139 9.58 7.72 13.67
CA ILE A 139 8.41 7.01 13.18
C ILE A 139 8.33 5.68 13.92
N ASP A 140 7.19 5.37 14.52
CA ASP A 140 7.03 4.13 15.29
C ASP A 140 7.10 2.90 14.37
N VAL A 141 6.33 2.92 13.28
CA VAL A 141 6.19 1.77 12.38
C VAL A 141 6.23 2.18 10.91
N VAL A 142 7.02 1.46 10.11
CA VAL A 142 6.91 1.48 8.65
C VAL A 142 6.41 0.12 8.18
N VAL A 143 5.37 0.10 7.35
CA VAL A 143 4.90 -1.10 6.65
C VAL A 143 5.32 -1.04 5.19
N ILE A 144 5.84 -2.17 4.68
CA ILE A 144 6.19 -2.33 3.26
C ILE A 144 5.22 -3.34 2.64
N SER A 145 4.61 -3.04 1.49
CA SER A 145 3.74 -3.98 0.78
C SER A 145 4.51 -5.00 -0.04
N HIS A 146 5.52 -4.56 -0.79
CA HIS A 146 6.33 -5.40 -1.68
C HIS A 146 7.61 -4.67 -2.10
N ASP A 147 8.46 -5.32 -2.90
CA ASP A 147 9.81 -4.85 -3.19
C ASP A 147 9.98 -4.06 -4.50
N HIS A 148 8.94 -3.56 -5.16
CA HIS A 148 9.12 -2.73 -6.36
C HIS A 148 9.73 -1.35 -6.03
N TYR A 149 10.26 -0.66 -7.04
CA TYR A 149 11.04 0.57 -6.85
C TYR A 149 10.22 1.77 -6.38
N ASP A 150 8.94 1.79 -6.71
CA ASP A 150 7.94 2.79 -6.32
C ASP A 150 7.23 2.49 -5.00
N HIS A 151 7.56 1.37 -4.34
CA HIS A 151 7.06 1.01 -3.01
C HIS A 151 8.18 0.81 -1.98
N LEU A 152 9.36 0.38 -2.44
CA LEU A 152 10.54 0.15 -1.63
C LEU A 152 11.72 0.97 -2.17
N ASP A 153 11.84 2.19 -1.64
CA ASP A 153 12.92 3.12 -1.97
C ASP A 153 14.15 2.88 -1.07
N LYS A 154 15.23 2.36 -1.68
CA LYS A 154 16.50 2.12 -0.99
C LYS A 154 17.07 3.40 -0.37
N GLY A 155 16.96 4.54 -1.05
CA GLY A 155 17.43 5.83 -0.52
C GLY A 155 16.69 6.23 0.74
N ALA A 156 15.36 6.11 0.71
CA ALA A 156 14.49 6.34 1.86
C ALA A 156 14.83 5.41 3.04
N VAL A 157 14.88 4.10 2.80
CA VAL A 157 15.17 3.09 3.83
C VAL A 157 16.49 3.37 4.55
N LYS A 158 17.54 3.76 3.82
CA LYS A 158 18.85 4.05 4.44
C LYS A 158 18.82 5.23 5.41
N VAL A 159 18.00 6.24 5.17
CA VAL A 159 17.84 7.37 6.11
C VAL A 159 16.89 7.00 7.24
N LEU A 160 15.84 6.24 6.92
CA LEU A 160 14.83 5.80 7.89
C LEU A 160 15.35 4.74 8.88
N ALA A 161 16.44 4.03 8.55
CA ALA A 161 17.05 3.03 9.43
C ALA A 161 17.29 3.55 10.86
N ASP A 162 17.65 4.83 11.00
CA ASP A 162 17.92 5.47 12.29
C ASP A 162 16.66 6.13 12.92
N LYS A 163 15.64 6.46 12.12
CA LYS A 163 14.42 7.17 12.56
C LYS A 163 13.24 6.27 12.85
N VAL A 164 13.26 5.03 12.35
CA VAL A 164 12.13 4.10 12.47
C VAL A 164 12.34 3.15 13.65
N GLY A 165 11.28 2.95 14.44
CA GLY A 165 11.22 1.96 15.51
C GLY A 165 11.18 0.53 14.97
N THR A 166 10.24 0.22 14.08
CA THR A 166 10.11 -1.10 13.46
C THR A 166 9.66 -1.04 12.00
N PHE A 167 10.26 -1.87 11.16
CA PHE A 167 9.81 -2.18 9.81
C PHE A 167 9.05 -3.51 9.83
N LEU A 168 7.79 -3.47 9.43
CA LEU A 168 6.97 -4.65 9.15
C LEU A 168 6.99 -4.89 7.65
N VAL A 169 7.44 -6.07 7.23
CA VAL A 169 7.65 -6.37 5.82
C VAL A 169 7.20 -7.79 5.46
N PRO A 170 6.92 -8.08 4.18
CA PRO A 170 6.67 -9.45 3.74
C PRO A 170 7.94 -10.31 3.83
N LEU A 171 7.77 -11.62 3.89
CA LEU A 171 8.87 -12.58 3.89
C LEU A 171 9.94 -12.28 2.83
N ARG A 172 11.21 -12.31 3.27
CA ARG A 172 12.45 -12.07 2.51
C ARG A 172 12.70 -10.63 2.06
N VAL A 173 11.75 -9.71 2.25
CA VAL A 173 12.03 -8.28 2.08
C VAL A 173 12.98 -7.78 3.18
N GLY A 174 12.93 -8.37 4.38
CA GLY A 174 13.80 -8.01 5.50
C GLY A 174 15.29 -8.17 5.17
N ALA A 175 15.66 -9.21 4.42
CA ALA A 175 17.03 -9.42 3.95
C ALA A 175 17.56 -8.25 3.07
N LEU A 176 16.68 -7.58 2.31
CA LEU A 176 17.06 -6.38 1.55
C LEU A 176 17.30 -5.19 2.47
N LEU A 177 16.44 -5.00 3.48
CA LEU A 177 16.57 -3.94 4.48
C LEU A 177 17.86 -4.12 5.31
N GLU A 178 18.15 -5.34 5.78
CA GLU A 178 19.40 -5.66 6.49
C GLU A 178 20.62 -5.31 5.63
N LYS A 179 20.62 -5.70 4.35
CA LYS A 179 21.68 -5.36 3.40
C LYS A 179 21.84 -3.85 3.19
N TRP A 180 20.80 -3.06 3.42
CA TRP A 180 20.83 -1.61 3.30
C TRP A 180 21.21 -0.90 4.61
N GLY A 181 21.36 -1.64 5.70
CA GLY A 181 21.86 -1.14 6.99
C GLY A 181 20.79 -0.99 8.07
N VAL A 182 19.58 -1.51 7.86
CA VAL A 182 18.57 -1.58 8.92
C VAL A 182 18.98 -2.66 9.92
N ASP A 183 18.96 -2.34 11.22
CA ASP A 183 19.20 -3.33 12.27
C ASP A 183 18.14 -4.44 12.20
N LYS A 184 18.58 -5.70 12.17
CA LYS A 184 17.71 -6.87 12.17
C LYS A 184 16.69 -6.86 13.32
N ALA A 185 17.04 -6.31 14.48
CA ALA A 185 16.13 -6.21 15.62
C ALA A 185 14.93 -5.28 15.36
N LYS A 186 15.01 -4.40 14.36
CA LYS A 186 13.94 -3.52 13.92
C LYS A 186 13.08 -4.11 12.80
N ILE A 187 13.34 -5.33 12.34
CA ILE A 187 12.65 -5.92 11.18
C ILE A 187 11.80 -7.10 11.65
N ILE A 188 10.52 -7.07 11.29
CA ILE A 188 9.61 -8.20 11.46
C ILE A 188 9.12 -8.60 10.06
N GLU A 189 9.42 -9.84 9.66
CA GLU A 189 8.95 -10.42 8.42
C GLU A 189 7.70 -11.25 8.68
N LEU A 190 6.64 -11.02 7.91
CA LEU A 190 5.37 -11.74 8.03
C LEU A 190 5.02 -12.45 6.73
N ASN A 191 4.37 -13.61 6.86
CA ASN A 191 3.63 -14.26 5.79
C ASN A 191 2.17 -13.77 5.75
N TRP A 192 1.45 -14.10 4.69
CA TRP A 192 0.01 -13.82 4.65
C TRP A 192 -0.72 -14.44 5.82
N TRP A 193 -1.65 -13.66 6.36
CA TRP A 193 -2.48 -13.94 7.54
C TRP A 193 -1.70 -14.01 8.86
N GLU A 194 -0.40 -13.74 8.86
CA GLU A 194 0.36 -13.53 10.10
C GLU A 194 0.23 -12.08 10.56
N SER A 195 0.21 -11.90 11.87
CA SER A 195 0.12 -10.60 12.50
C SER A 195 1.27 -10.34 13.48
N ALA A 196 1.54 -9.06 13.71
CA ALA A 196 2.42 -8.59 14.77
C ALA A 196 1.82 -7.35 15.43
N THR A 197 1.93 -7.26 16.75
CA THR A 197 1.56 -6.04 17.49
C THR A 197 2.82 -5.23 17.76
N VAL A 198 2.84 -3.99 17.28
CA VAL A 198 3.97 -3.06 17.43
C VAL A 198 3.41 -1.70 17.85
N ALA A 199 4.01 -1.09 18.86
CA ALA A 199 3.54 0.18 19.42
C ALA A 199 2.03 0.17 19.76
N ASP A 200 1.56 -0.97 20.31
CA ASP A 200 0.17 -1.23 20.70
C ASP A 200 -0.86 -1.32 19.55
N ILE A 201 -0.40 -1.28 18.28
CA ILE A 201 -1.23 -1.46 17.08
C ILE A 201 -0.98 -2.85 16.50
N GLU A 202 -2.04 -3.57 16.13
CA GLU A 202 -1.93 -4.86 15.44
C GLU A 202 -1.87 -4.67 13.93
N PHE A 203 -0.88 -5.31 13.30
CA PHE A 203 -0.68 -5.30 11.86
C PHE A 203 -0.77 -6.72 11.35
N THR A 204 -1.62 -6.96 10.35
CA THR A 204 -1.71 -8.26 9.68
C THR A 204 -1.34 -8.08 8.21
N LEU A 205 -0.38 -8.87 7.73
CA LEU A 205 -0.09 -8.94 6.30
C LEU A 205 -1.16 -9.82 5.65
N THR A 206 -1.86 -9.32 4.65
CA THR A 206 -2.90 -10.04 3.91
C THR A 206 -2.51 -10.23 2.44
N PRO A 207 -3.07 -11.22 1.73
CA PRO A 207 -2.75 -11.44 0.32
C PRO A 207 -3.07 -10.23 -0.57
N THR A 208 -2.35 -10.11 -1.68
CA THR A 208 -2.74 -9.30 -2.85
C THR A 208 -2.46 -10.11 -4.11
N GLN A 209 -3.13 -9.71 -5.20
CA GLN A 209 -2.92 -10.28 -6.52
C GLN A 209 -1.84 -9.47 -7.24
N HIS A 210 -0.58 -9.73 -6.93
CA HIS A 210 0.55 -8.98 -7.48
C HIS A 210 1.79 -9.85 -7.60
N PHE A 211 2.97 -9.24 -7.50
CA PHE A 211 4.24 -9.89 -7.72
C PHE A 211 5.41 -9.11 -7.11
N SER A 212 6.62 -9.70 -7.12
CA SER A 212 7.85 -9.01 -6.69
C SER A 212 9.02 -9.15 -7.68
N GLY A 213 10.02 -8.30 -7.51
CA GLY A 213 11.30 -8.32 -8.23
C GLY A 213 11.89 -6.94 -8.49
N ARG A 214 13.21 -6.81 -8.35
CA ARG A 214 13.96 -5.57 -8.59
C ARG A 214 14.99 -5.69 -9.72
N GLY A 215 15.17 -6.88 -10.26
CA GLY A 215 16.12 -7.17 -11.33
C GLY A 215 15.60 -8.24 -12.30
N LEU A 216 16.50 -8.74 -13.14
CA LEU A 216 16.13 -9.68 -14.20
C LEU A 216 15.94 -11.11 -13.71
N LEU A 217 16.46 -11.46 -12.53
CA LEU A 217 16.55 -12.84 -12.03
C LEU A 217 15.90 -13.07 -10.66
N ASP A 218 15.36 -12.02 -10.05
CA ASP A 218 14.80 -12.04 -8.68
C ASP A 218 13.27 -12.05 -8.63
N ARG A 219 12.63 -12.22 -9.79
CA ARG A 219 11.17 -12.32 -9.95
C ARG A 219 10.56 -13.34 -8.98
N ASP A 220 9.63 -12.87 -8.13
CA ASP A 220 8.88 -13.60 -7.10
C ASP A 220 9.73 -14.18 -5.94
N GLN A 221 10.97 -13.71 -5.74
CA GLN A 221 11.82 -14.25 -4.67
C GLN A 221 11.48 -13.70 -3.28
N THR A 222 10.82 -12.55 -3.20
CA THR A 222 10.28 -11.94 -1.98
C THR A 222 8.75 -11.99 -1.99
N LEU A 223 8.11 -12.01 -0.82
CA LEU A 223 6.65 -11.97 -0.74
C LEU A 223 6.14 -10.53 -0.99
N TRP A 224 4.86 -10.41 -1.35
CA TRP A 224 4.12 -9.16 -1.51
C TRP A 224 2.81 -9.25 -0.73
N GLY A 225 2.15 -8.13 -0.40
CA GLY A 225 0.83 -8.18 0.21
C GLY A 225 0.25 -6.82 0.54
N SER A 226 -0.89 -6.87 1.20
CA SER A 226 -1.64 -5.74 1.74
C SER A 226 -1.54 -5.76 3.26
N TRP A 227 -1.93 -4.66 3.90
CA TRP A 227 -1.89 -4.53 5.35
C TRP A 227 -3.25 -4.19 5.93
N VAL A 228 -3.67 -5.00 6.90
CA VAL A 228 -4.70 -4.61 7.87
C VAL A 228 -3.98 -3.98 9.06
N ILE A 229 -4.33 -2.72 9.36
CA ILE A 229 -3.79 -1.94 10.47
C ILE A 229 -4.94 -1.72 11.45
N ASN A 230 -4.87 -2.40 12.57
CA ASN A 230 -5.92 -2.48 13.59
C ASN A 230 -5.44 -1.75 14.84
N ALA A 231 -5.72 -0.45 14.88
CA ALA A 231 -5.55 0.41 16.05
C ALA A 231 -6.76 0.26 16.99
N SER A 232 -6.72 0.90 18.16
CA SER A 232 -7.73 0.75 19.22
C SER A 232 -9.14 1.11 18.75
N ASP A 233 -9.29 2.28 18.10
CA ASP A 233 -10.57 2.83 17.65
C ASP A 233 -10.68 2.94 16.13
N LYS A 234 -9.61 2.65 15.36
CA LYS A 234 -9.59 2.75 13.90
C LYS A 234 -9.05 1.49 13.26
N LYS A 235 -9.71 1.07 12.17
CA LYS A 235 -9.21 0.02 11.30
C LYS A 235 -8.95 0.55 9.91
N VAL A 236 -7.69 0.46 9.48
CA VAL A 236 -7.24 0.92 8.16
C VAL A 236 -6.81 -0.28 7.33
N PHE A 237 -7.17 -0.27 6.06
CA PHE A 237 -6.64 -1.21 5.06
C PHE A 237 -5.72 -0.47 4.11
N PHE A 238 -4.57 -1.05 3.81
CA PHE A 238 -3.63 -0.57 2.80
C PHE A 238 -3.40 -1.67 1.75
N SER A 239 -3.78 -1.43 0.50
CA SER A 239 -3.75 -2.47 -0.51
C SER A 239 -2.35 -2.86 -0.98
N GLY A 240 -1.34 -1.99 -0.84
CA GLY A 240 -0.17 -2.07 -1.73
C GLY A 240 -0.62 -2.02 -3.19
N ASP A 241 0.03 -2.80 -4.05
CA ASP A 241 -0.43 -3.03 -5.42
C ASP A 241 -1.16 -4.37 -5.56
N SER A 242 -2.18 -4.39 -6.41
CA SER A 242 -3.00 -5.56 -6.65
C SER A 242 -3.83 -5.45 -7.92
N GLY A 243 -3.99 -6.58 -8.61
CA GLY A 243 -5.14 -6.86 -9.46
C GLY A 243 -6.37 -7.19 -8.60
N TYR A 244 -7.54 -7.28 -9.23
CA TYR A 244 -8.75 -7.67 -8.51
C TYR A 244 -8.82 -9.19 -8.32
N PHE A 245 -9.17 -9.63 -7.10
CA PHE A 245 -9.28 -11.05 -6.73
C PHE A 245 -10.23 -11.22 -5.54
N ASN A 246 -10.67 -12.46 -5.24
CA ASN A 246 -11.68 -12.68 -4.20
C ASN A 246 -11.16 -12.45 -2.78
N GLY A 247 -9.84 -12.42 -2.57
CA GLY A 247 -9.26 -12.16 -1.25
C GLY A 247 -9.66 -10.82 -0.65
N PHE A 248 -10.02 -9.79 -1.44
CA PHE A 248 -10.59 -8.56 -0.87
C PHE A 248 -11.86 -8.81 -0.07
N LYS A 249 -12.74 -9.68 -0.58
CA LYS A 249 -13.97 -10.07 0.12
C LYS A 249 -13.66 -10.89 1.37
N GLU A 250 -12.71 -11.83 1.28
CA GLU A 250 -12.26 -12.60 2.44
C GLU A 250 -11.66 -11.70 3.53
N ILE A 251 -10.84 -10.72 3.16
CA ILE A 251 -10.27 -9.74 4.08
C ILE A 251 -11.39 -8.91 4.74
N GLY A 252 -12.37 -8.43 3.96
CA GLY A 252 -13.54 -7.73 4.48
C GLY A 252 -14.46 -8.58 5.37
N GLU A 253 -14.50 -9.90 5.15
CA GLU A 253 -15.21 -10.85 6.02
C GLU A 253 -14.48 -11.11 7.34
N ARG A 254 -13.15 -11.23 7.31
CA ARG A 254 -12.33 -11.50 8.50
C ARG A 254 -12.10 -10.27 9.37
N PHE A 255 -11.82 -9.13 8.75
CA PHE A 255 -11.33 -7.94 9.44
C PHE A 255 -12.27 -6.75 9.33
N GLY A 256 -13.12 -6.66 8.30
CA GLY A 256 -14.00 -5.51 8.10
C GLY A 256 -15.09 -5.36 9.19
N PRO A 257 -15.79 -4.21 9.23
CA PRO A 257 -15.61 -3.06 8.34
C PRO A 257 -14.36 -2.24 8.66
N PHE A 258 -13.81 -1.56 7.65
CA PHE A 258 -12.67 -0.65 7.78
C PHE A 258 -13.14 0.80 7.79
N ASP A 259 -12.53 1.64 8.63
CA ASP A 259 -12.81 3.07 8.68
C ASP A 259 -12.21 3.81 7.48
N LEU A 260 -11.05 3.35 7.01
CA LEU A 260 -10.39 3.85 5.80
C LEU A 260 -9.78 2.69 5.02
N THR A 261 -10.04 2.63 3.73
CA THR A 261 -9.32 1.75 2.81
C THR A 261 -8.51 2.59 1.83
N MET A 262 -7.21 2.40 1.85
CA MET A 262 -6.27 2.98 0.90
C MET A 262 -6.06 1.96 -0.21
N VAL A 263 -6.71 2.19 -1.36
CA VAL A 263 -6.80 1.21 -2.45
C VAL A 263 -6.10 1.72 -3.69
N GLU A 264 -5.23 0.89 -4.25
CA GLU A 264 -4.54 1.13 -5.51
C GLU A 264 -5.55 1.53 -6.60
N THR A 265 -5.34 2.68 -7.23
CA THR A 265 -6.23 3.22 -8.26
C THR A 265 -5.39 4.00 -9.26
N GLY A 266 -4.60 3.30 -10.05
CA GLY A 266 -3.66 3.89 -11.01
C GLY A 266 -2.90 2.78 -11.72
N ALA A 267 -1.93 3.16 -12.55
CA ALA A 267 -1.06 2.24 -13.28
C ALA A 267 -1.78 1.13 -14.09
N TYR A 268 -3.08 1.25 -14.37
CA TYR A 268 -3.88 0.17 -14.92
C TYR A 268 -3.74 0.06 -16.45
N ASN A 269 -3.81 -1.14 -16.99
CA ASN A 269 -3.90 -1.38 -18.44
C ASN A 269 -4.44 -2.78 -18.72
N SER A 270 -5.08 -2.97 -19.87
CA SER A 270 -5.57 -4.30 -20.30
C SER A 270 -4.46 -5.35 -20.44
N LEU A 271 -3.21 -4.93 -20.72
CA LEU A 271 -2.08 -5.85 -20.90
C LEU A 271 -1.56 -6.46 -19.58
N TRP A 272 -1.97 -5.91 -18.43
CA TRP A 272 -1.57 -6.40 -17.10
C TRP A 272 -2.71 -6.25 -16.08
N ALA A 273 -3.95 -6.40 -16.55
CA ALA A 273 -5.17 -6.25 -15.75
C ALA A 273 -5.24 -7.20 -14.54
N ASP A 274 -4.50 -8.32 -14.61
CA ASP A 274 -4.44 -9.31 -13.54
C ASP A 274 -3.61 -8.86 -12.33
N ILE A 275 -2.86 -7.76 -12.42
CA ILE A 275 -1.94 -7.31 -11.35
C ILE A 275 -2.07 -5.83 -10.98
N HIS A 276 -2.81 -5.04 -11.75
CA HIS A 276 -3.21 -3.67 -11.42
C HIS A 276 -4.69 -3.47 -11.75
N MET A 277 -5.46 -3.02 -10.75
CA MET A 277 -6.90 -2.80 -10.88
C MET A 277 -7.25 -1.63 -11.80
N PHE A 278 -8.25 -1.83 -12.66
CA PHE A 278 -8.98 -0.71 -13.25
C PHE A 278 -9.75 0.05 -12.15
N PRO A 279 -10.04 1.35 -12.32
CA PRO A 279 -10.75 2.13 -11.29
C PRO A 279 -12.07 1.52 -10.80
N GLU A 280 -12.83 0.88 -11.70
CA GLU A 280 -14.05 0.11 -11.37
C GLU A 280 -13.78 -1.02 -10.37
N GLN A 281 -12.67 -1.73 -10.57
CA GLN A 281 -12.23 -2.81 -9.69
C GLN A 281 -11.69 -2.27 -8.37
N SER A 282 -11.01 -1.13 -8.35
CA SER A 282 -10.56 -0.47 -7.11
C SER A 282 -11.76 -0.09 -6.23
N VAL A 283 -12.81 0.47 -6.83
CA VAL A 283 -14.06 0.78 -6.10
C VAL A 283 -14.76 -0.50 -5.64
N GLN A 284 -14.78 -1.55 -6.48
CA GLN A 284 -15.32 -2.85 -6.08
C GLN A 284 -14.54 -3.48 -4.91
N ALA A 285 -13.20 -3.42 -4.93
CA ALA A 285 -12.36 -3.92 -3.83
C ALA A 285 -12.67 -3.21 -2.51
N HIS A 286 -12.86 -1.87 -2.53
CA HIS A 286 -13.33 -1.12 -1.37
C HIS A 286 -14.66 -1.65 -0.80
N ILE A 287 -15.63 -1.93 -1.67
CA ILE A 287 -16.93 -2.48 -1.28
C ILE A 287 -16.76 -3.87 -0.65
N ASP A 288 -15.96 -4.75 -1.25
CA ASP A 288 -15.73 -6.12 -0.76
C ASP A 288 -14.95 -6.15 0.57
N LEU A 289 -14.06 -5.18 0.77
CA LEU A 289 -13.39 -4.92 2.04
C LEU A 289 -14.36 -4.44 3.12
N LYS A 290 -15.58 -4.02 2.77
CA LYS A 290 -16.55 -3.35 3.66
C LYS A 290 -15.95 -2.06 4.23
N GLY A 291 -15.25 -1.29 3.39
CA GLY A 291 -14.73 0.01 3.77
C GLY A 291 -15.85 1.04 3.94
N LYS A 292 -15.67 1.96 4.89
CA LYS A 292 -16.55 3.13 5.08
C LYS A 292 -16.13 4.30 4.19
N VAL A 293 -14.83 4.56 4.13
CA VAL A 293 -14.22 5.63 3.33
C VAL A 293 -13.11 5.07 2.45
N MET A 294 -13.11 5.41 1.17
CA MET A 294 -12.08 5.03 0.21
C MET A 294 -11.12 6.20 -0.05
N MET A 295 -9.82 5.97 0.08
CA MET A 295 -8.78 6.88 -0.41
C MET A 295 -7.98 6.22 -1.54
N PRO A 296 -8.15 6.64 -2.80
CA PRO A 296 -7.34 6.16 -3.91
C PRO A 296 -5.84 6.52 -3.75
N ILE A 297 -4.97 5.51 -3.89
CA ILE A 297 -3.51 5.63 -3.87
C ILE A 297 -2.90 5.13 -5.20
N HIS A 298 -1.57 5.12 -5.32
CA HIS A 298 -0.85 4.65 -6.52
C HIS A 298 -1.13 5.47 -7.80
N ASN A 299 -1.48 6.75 -7.64
CA ASN A 299 -1.82 7.68 -8.72
C ASN A 299 -1.14 9.04 -8.55
N SER A 300 -1.25 9.90 -9.55
CA SER A 300 -0.89 11.32 -9.48
C SER A 300 0.54 11.65 -9.03
N THR A 301 1.46 10.68 -9.09
CA THR A 301 2.85 10.88 -8.67
C THR A 301 3.84 10.44 -9.74
N PHE A 302 3.66 9.29 -10.40
CA PHE A 302 4.55 8.79 -11.45
C PHE A 302 3.76 8.43 -12.73
N ASP A 303 4.40 8.55 -13.90
CA ASP A 303 3.89 8.02 -15.18
C ASP A 303 4.27 6.53 -15.29
N LEU A 304 3.39 5.65 -14.80
CA LEU A 304 3.62 4.20 -14.73
C LEU A 304 2.76 3.38 -15.71
N SER A 305 1.86 4.00 -16.47
CA SER A 305 0.97 3.29 -17.39
C SER A 305 0.59 4.14 -18.60
N MET A 306 -0.22 3.59 -19.49
CA MET A 306 -0.59 4.16 -20.77
C MET A 306 -1.86 5.03 -20.73
N HIS A 307 -2.38 5.36 -19.55
CA HIS A 307 -3.47 6.33 -19.37
C HIS A 307 -2.90 7.74 -19.11
N ASP A 308 -3.72 8.77 -19.25
CA ASP A 308 -3.38 10.13 -18.81
C ASP A 308 -3.32 10.19 -17.27
N TRP A 309 -2.48 11.06 -16.70
CA TRP A 309 -2.15 10.99 -15.27
C TRP A 309 -3.35 11.18 -14.33
N GLN A 310 -4.34 11.98 -14.75
CA GLN A 310 -5.53 12.32 -13.99
C GLN A 310 -6.68 11.31 -14.15
N ASP A 311 -6.65 10.50 -15.21
CA ASP A 311 -7.77 9.62 -15.58
C ASP A 311 -8.18 8.67 -14.43
N PRO A 312 -7.26 8.00 -13.70
CA PRO A 312 -7.66 7.12 -12.60
C PRO A 312 -8.53 7.81 -11.54
N MET A 313 -8.21 9.07 -11.22
CA MET A 313 -8.95 9.87 -10.25
C MET A 313 -10.32 10.30 -10.77
N GLU A 314 -10.42 10.64 -12.05
CA GLU A 314 -11.70 11.00 -12.69
C GLU A 314 -12.66 9.81 -12.78
N GLN A 315 -12.15 8.66 -13.20
CA GLN A 315 -12.92 7.43 -13.28
C GLN A 315 -13.38 6.99 -11.89
N ALA A 316 -12.46 6.90 -10.92
CA ALA A 316 -12.80 6.47 -9.56
C ALA A 316 -13.82 7.40 -8.89
N LEU A 317 -13.72 8.71 -9.07
CA LEU A 317 -14.71 9.65 -8.55
C LEU A 317 -16.09 9.48 -9.19
N THR A 318 -16.14 9.21 -10.50
CA THR A 318 -17.40 8.99 -11.23
C THR A 318 -18.06 7.70 -10.75
N ILE A 319 -17.31 6.61 -10.76
CA ILE A 319 -17.77 5.28 -10.34
C ILE A 319 -18.19 5.28 -8.86
N SER A 320 -17.44 5.96 -7.99
CA SER A 320 -17.78 6.05 -6.56
C SER A 320 -19.13 6.74 -6.36
N LYS A 321 -19.45 7.77 -7.15
CA LYS A 321 -20.78 8.42 -7.09
C LYS A 321 -21.90 7.50 -7.59
N GLU A 322 -21.63 6.73 -8.66
CA GLU A 322 -22.61 5.79 -9.22
C GLU A 322 -22.91 4.62 -8.27
N ARG A 323 -21.93 4.21 -7.47
CA ARG A 323 -22.00 3.07 -6.55
C ARG A 323 -22.21 3.45 -5.08
N ASP A 324 -22.49 4.72 -4.78
CA ASP A 324 -22.68 5.26 -3.42
C ASP A 324 -21.49 4.98 -2.48
N VAL A 325 -20.27 5.07 -3.01
CA VAL A 325 -19.02 4.92 -2.26
C VAL A 325 -18.51 6.29 -1.82
N GLN A 326 -18.22 6.40 -0.52
CA GLN A 326 -17.64 7.61 0.05
C GLN A 326 -16.14 7.69 -0.21
N MET A 327 -15.79 8.28 -1.35
CA MET A 327 -14.40 8.56 -1.71
C MET A 327 -13.90 9.87 -1.09
N VAL A 328 -12.64 9.90 -0.67
CA VAL A 328 -11.88 11.11 -0.31
C VAL A 328 -10.61 11.20 -1.15
N SER A 329 -10.13 12.42 -1.37
CA SER A 329 -8.88 12.66 -2.07
C SER A 329 -8.23 13.96 -1.58
N PRO A 330 -7.56 13.93 -0.41
CA PRO A 330 -6.78 15.08 0.05
C PRO A 330 -5.68 15.39 -0.96
N VAL A 331 -5.32 16.67 -1.12
CA VAL A 331 -4.09 17.03 -1.85
C VAL A 331 -2.87 16.47 -1.10
N MET A 332 -1.71 16.38 -1.77
CA MET A 332 -0.53 15.83 -1.12
C MET A 332 -0.14 16.68 0.10
N GLY A 333 -0.01 16.04 1.26
CA GLY A 333 0.26 16.67 2.55
C GLY A 333 -0.95 17.32 3.23
N GLU A 334 -2.14 17.22 2.65
CA GLU A 334 -3.37 17.64 3.33
C GLU A 334 -3.82 16.59 4.35
N ARG A 335 -4.26 17.12 5.50
CA ARG A 335 -4.74 16.36 6.64
C ARG A 335 -6.11 15.76 6.34
N LEU A 336 -6.23 14.44 6.53
CA LEU A 336 -7.50 13.72 6.49
C LEU A 336 -7.75 13.08 7.85
N VAL A 337 -8.84 13.44 8.54
CA VAL A 337 -9.28 12.73 9.75
C VAL A 337 -9.94 11.42 9.35
N ILE A 338 -9.48 10.32 9.94
CA ILE A 338 -9.98 8.98 9.62
C ILE A 338 -11.42 8.86 10.13
N ALA A 339 -12.31 8.32 9.30
CA ALA A 339 -13.76 8.22 9.53
C ALA A 339 -14.54 9.56 9.53
N GLU A 340 -13.89 10.71 9.27
CA GLU A 340 -14.54 12.01 9.08
C GLU A 340 -14.31 12.54 7.66
N PRO A 341 -14.91 11.90 6.65
CA PRO A 341 -14.69 12.21 5.24
C PRO A 341 -15.22 13.60 4.85
N VAL A 342 -14.37 14.35 4.15
CA VAL A 342 -14.73 15.62 3.51
C VAL A 342 -15.09 15.41 2.04
N PRO A 343 -15.99 16.23 1.45
CA PRO A 343 -16.30 16.14 0.02
C PRO A 343 -15.05 16.28 -0.85
N VAL A 344 -14.95 15.45 -1.88
CA VAL A 344 -13.81 15.47 -2.81
C VAL A 344 -13.76 16.81 -3.54
N GLN A 345 -12.66 17.54 -3.36
CA GLN A 345 -12.26 18.62 -4.26
C GLN A 345 -11.43 17.99 -5.38
N ALA A 346 -11.89 18.10 -6.62
CA ALA A 346 -11.21 17.51 -7.78
C ALA A 346 -9.95 18.32 -8.16
N TRP A 347 -8.97 18.36 -7.26
CA TRP A 347 -7.76 19.17 -7.33
C TRP A 347 -6.91 18.85 -8.57
N TRP A 348 -7.02 17.63 -9.11
CA TRP A 348 -6.33 17.23 -10.33
C TRP A 348 -6.80 18.02 -11.56
N LYS A 349 -8.05 18.52 -11.56
CA LYS A 349 -8.57 19.36 -12.64
C LYS A 349 -7.97 20.77 -12.67
N LEU A 350 -7.37 21.22 -11.57
CA LEU A 350 -6.70 22.52 -11.52
C LEU A 350 -5.39 22.51 -12.32
N ALA A 351 -4.80 21.34 -12.53
CA ALA A 351 -3.50 21.21 -13.16
C ALA A 351 -3.56 20.95 -14.68
N SER A 352 -4.75 20.64 -15.22
CA SER A 352 -5.00 20.32 -16.64
C SER A 352 -5.45 21.50 -17.50
N ASN A 353 -5.66 22.69 -16.91
CA ASN A 353 -6.12 23.90 -17.60
C ASN A 353 -4.98 24.81 -18.08
#